data_AF-A0A9D5ZSP3-F1
#
_entry.id   AF-A0A9D5ZSP3-F1
#
_cell.length_a   1.000
_cell.length_b   1.000
_cell.length_c   1.000
_cell.angle_alpha   90.00
_cell.angle_beta   90.00
_cell.angle_gamma   90.00
#
_symmetry.space_group_name_H-M   'P 1'
#
loop_
_entity.id
_entity.type
_entity.pdbx_description
1 polymer ?
#
loop_
_entity_poly.entity_id
_entity_poly.type
_entity_poly.pdbx_seq_one_letter_code
_entity_poly.pdbx_strand_id
1 'polypeptide(L)' 'METILDTLKLYEDLKGAFTDEQAHKLSDVLKEVEKSRIDALATKADIARIEGQITLLRWMLGFVLAVNVSIALKIFFMH' A
#
# COMPACT_ATOMS: atom_id res chain seq x y z
N MET A 1 14.58 9.87 -0.51
CA MET A 1 15.54 8.82 -0.89
C MET A 1 14.96 7.52 -0.38
N GLU A 2 14.56 6.61 -1.25
CA GLU A 2 14.24 5.24 -0.82
C GLU A 2 15.58 4.58 -0.45
N THR A 3 15.81 4.37 0.84
CA THR A 3 16.94 3.59 1.35
C THR A 3 16.59 2.13 1.18
N ILE A 4 17.05 1.53 0.08
CA ILE A 4 17.03 0.07 -0.12
C ILE A 4 18.22 -0.51 0.64
N LEU A 5 18.05 -1.63 1.33
CA LEU A 5 19.15 -2.31 2.01
C LEU A 5 20.21 -2.79 0.99
N ASP A 6 21.42 -2.28 1.15
CA ASP A 6 22.59 -2.80 0.44
C ASP A 6 23.14 -4.01 1.19
N THR A 7 22.68 -5.20 0.78
CA THR A 7 23.06 -6.47 1.42
C THR A 7 24.56 -6.76 1.29
N LEU A 8 25.22 -6.22 0.25
CA LEU A 8 26.65 -6.40 0.04
C LEU A 8 27.44 -5.56 1.05
N LYS A 9 27.10 -4.28 1.17
CA LYS A 9 27.72 -3.39 2.16
C LYS A 9 27.52 -3.90 3.59
N LEU A 10 26.31 -4.37 3.92
CA LEU A 10 26.02 -4.97 5.22
C LEU A 10 26.88 -6.22 5.48
N TYR A 11 27.04 -7.09 4.48
CA TYR A 11 27.88 -8.27 4.61
C TYR A 11 29.36 -7.91 4.83
N GLU A 12 29.87 -6.91 4.09
CA GLU A 12 31.23 -6.40 4.26
C GLU A 12 31.46 -5.81 5.65
N ASP A 13 30.50 -5.04 6.17
CA ASP A 13 30.55 -4.49 7.53
C ASP A 13 30.52 -5.61 8.59
N LEU A 14 29.70 -6.65 8.38
CA LEU A 14 29.58 -7.79 9.31
C LEU A 14 30.83 -8.66 9.33
N LYS A 15 31.55 -8.79 8.21
CA LYS A 15 32.83 -9.50 8.15
C LYS A 15 33.91 -8.89 9.06
N GLY A 16 33.77 -7.62 9.44
CA GLY A 16 34.69 -6.97 10.38
C GLY A 16 34.56 -7.50 11.82
N ALA A 17 33.43 -8.12 12.18
CA ALA A 17 33.13 -8.56 13.55
C ALA A 17 32.72 -10.05 13.66
N PHE A 18 32.38 -10.70 12.55
CA PHE A 18 31.85 -12.06 12.49
C PHE A 18 32.61 -12.93 11.48
N THR A 19 32.44 -14.25 11.55
CA THR A 19 32.95 -15.15 10.51
C THR A 19 32.20 -14.94 9.19
N ASP A 20 32.83 -15.32 8.08
CA ASP A 20 32.23 -15.23 6.73
C ASP A 20 30.83 -15.88 6.67
N GLU A 21 30.70 -17.07 7.27
CA GLU A 21 29.45 -17.82 7.33
C GLU A 21 28.38 -17.12 8.17
N GLN A 22 28.77 -16.50 9.30
CA GLN A 22 27.86 -15.76 10.16
C GLN A 22 27.39 -14.45 9.52
N ALA A 23 28.30 -13.71 8.88
CA ALA A 23 28.00 -12.49 8.15
C ALA A 23 27.03 -12.77 7.01
N HIS A 24 27.24 -13.87 6.27
CA HIS A 24 26.35 -14.27 5.18
C HIS A 24 24.94 -14.61 5.68
N LYS A 25 24.84 -15.52 6.65
CA LYS A 25 23.55 -15.93 7.24
C LYS A 25 22.76 -14.74 7.80
N LEU A 26 23.43 -13.81 8.47
CA LEU A 26 22.77 -12.65 9.04
C LEU A 26 22.27 -11.68 7.95
N SER A 27 23.06 -11.46 6.90
CA SER A 27 22.66 -10.65 5.75
C SER A 27 21.46 -11.24 5.00
N ASP A 28 21.40 -12.57 4.86
CA ASP A 28 20.30 -13.27 4.21
C ASP A 28 19.01 -13.18 5.02
N VAL A 29 19.08 -13.38 6.34
CA VAL A 29 17.91 -13.22 7.23
C VAL A 29 17.37 -11.78 7.16
N LEU A 30 18.25 -10.78 7.16
CA LEU A 30 17.86 -9.37 7.05
C LEU A 30 17.19 -9.06 5.70
N LYS A 31 17.74 -9.57 4.61
CA LYS A 31 17.16 -9.47 3.27
C LYS A 31 15.77 -10.11 3.20
N GLU A 32 15.59 -11.27 3.82
CA GLU A 32 14.31 -11.98 3.81
C GLU A 32 13.24 -11.25 4.64
N VAL A 33 13.61 -10.72 5.82
CA VAL A 33 12.73 -9.90 6.65
C VAL A 33 12.30 -8.62 5.92
N GLU A 34 13.22 -7.95 5.23
CA GLU A 34 12.89 -6.75 4.47
C GLU A 34 12.01 -7.07 3.26
N LYS A 35 12.32 -8.13 2.52
CA LYS A 35 11.47 -8.60 1.41
C LYS A 35 10.06 -8.92 1.89
N SER A 36 9.93 -9.62 3.01
CA SER A 36 8.62 -9.91 3.61
C SER A 36 7.86 -8.64 4.01
N ARG A 37 8.55 -7.60 4.49
CA ARG A 37 7.92 -6.29 4.75
C ARG A 37 7.47 -5.61 3.46
N ILE A 38 8.30 -5.62 2.42
CA ILE A 38 7.97 -5.02 1.12
C ILE A 38 6.77 -5.74 0.49
N ASP A 39 6.73 -7.07 0.55
CA ASP A 39 5.59 -7.86 0.06
C ASP A 39 4.31 -7.62 0.89
N ALA A 40 4.45 -7.25 2.17
CA ALA A 40 3.33 -6.88 3.04
C ALA A 40 2.88 -5.41 2.88
N LEU A 41 3.65 -4.57 2.20
CA LEU A 41 3.24 -3.20 1.87
C LEU A 41 2.18 -3.25 0.76
N ALA A 42 1.08 -2.53 0.95
CA ALA A 42 0.11 -2.35 -0.11
C ALA A 42 0.82 -1.78 -1.36
N THR A 43 0.72 -2.51 -2.47
CA THR A 43 1.39 -2.08 -3.69
C THR A 43 0.71 -0.82 -4.22
N LYS A 44 1.41 -0.03 -5.05
CA LYS A 44 0.79 1.11 -5.75
C LYS A 44 -0.46 0.67 -6.54
N ALA A 45 -0.49 -0.58 -7.02
CA ALA A 45 -1.64 -1.15 -7.70
C ALA A 45 -2.83 -1.38 -6.75
N ASP A 46 -2.59 -1.84 -5.52
CA ASP A 46 -3.63 -2.01 -4.51
C ASP A 46 -4.26 -0.66 -4.12
N ILE A 47 -3.43 0.37 -3.96
CA ILE A 47 -3.89 1.74 -3.69
C ILE A 47 -4.75 2.24 -4.85
N ALA A 48 -4.26 2.14 -6.09
CA ALA A 48 -5.01 2.55 -7.27
C ALA A 48 -6.35 1.79 -7.40
N ARG A 49 -6.38 0.50 -7.06
CA ARG A 49 -7.61 -0.29 -7.04
C ARG A 49 -8.61 0.24 -6.02
N ILE A 50 -8.16 0.54 -4.80
CA ILE A 50 -9.00 1.08 -3.73
C ILE A 50 -9.51 2.48 -4.10
N GLU A 51 -8.67 3.36 -4.64
CA GLU A 51 -9.07 4.68 -5.12
C GLU A 51 -10.15 4.61 -6.21
N GLY A 52 -10.02 3.68 -7.14
CA GLY A 52 -11.03 3.41 -8.17
C GLY A 52 -12.37 2.97 -7.58
N GLN A 53 -12.35 2.04 -6.62
CA GLN A 53 -13.55 1.58 -5.92
C GLN A 53 -14.22 2.71 -5.13
N ILE A 54 -13.45 3.53 -4.42
CA ILE A 54 -13.95 4.69 -3.67
C ILE A 54 -14.57 5.72 -4.61
N THR A 55 -13.93 5.99 -5.75
CA THR A 55 -14.43 6.93 -6.75
C THR A 55 -15.78 6.47 -7.31
N LEU A 56 -15.90 5.18 -7.65
CA LEU A 56 -17.15 4.60 -8.12
C LEU A 56 -18.25 4.71 -7.07
N LEU A 57 -17.96 4.33 -5.82
CA LEU A 57 -18.91 4.43 -4.71
C LEU A 57 -19.38 5.87 -4.50
N ARG A 58 -18.48 6.86 -4.60
CA ARG A 58 -18.83 8.28 -4.47
C ARG A 58 -19.83 8.71 -5.55
N TRP A 59 -19.64 8.28 -6.79
CA TRP A 59 -20.56 8.58 -7.89
C TRP A 59 -21.92 7.90 -7.72
N MET A 60 -21.94 6.63 -7.29
CA MET A 60 -23.20 5.93 -7.02
C MET A 60 -24.00 6.61 -5.91
N LEU A 61 -23.34 6.96 -4.80
CA LEU A 61 -23.98 7.69 -3.70
C LEU A 61 -24.54 9.03 -4.17
N GLY A 62 -23.78 9.79 -4.96
CA GLY A 62 -24.23 11.05 -5.54
C GLY A 62 -25.47 10.88 -6.42
N PHE A 63 -25.51 9.85 -7.26
CA PHE A 63 -26.67 9.55 -8.10
C PHE A 63 -27.90 9.17 -7.26
N VAL A 64 -27.75 8.29 -6.27
CA VAL A 64 -28.83 7.89 -5.37
C VAL A 64 -29.40 9.11 -4.62
N LEU A 65 -28.52 9.97 -4.10
CA LEU A 65 -28.93 11.22 -3.46
C LEU A 65 -29.68 12.13 -4.43
N ALA A 66 -29.17 12.34 -5.65
CA ALA A 66 -29.81 13.18 -6.65
C ALA A 66 -31.21 12.67 -7.02
N VAL A 67 -31.37 11.35 -7.20
CA VAL A 67 -32.67 10.72 -7.46
C VAL A 67 -33.63 10.98 -6.29
N ASN A 68 -33.22 10.69 -5.05
CA ASN A 68 -34.07 10.90 -3.87
C ASN A 68 -34.45 12.38 -3.69
N VAL A 69 -33.49 13.30 -3.87
CA VAL A 69 -33.73 14.74 -3.78
C VAL A 69 -34.71 15.19 -4.88
N SER A 70 -34.55 14.72 -6.12
CA SER A 70 -35.46 15.09 -7.21
C SER A 70 -36.91 14.65 -6.94
N ILE A 71 -37.12 13.46 -6.37
CA ILE A 71 -38.43 12.95 -5.99
C ILE A 71 -39.01 13.80 -4.86
N ALA A 72 -38.21 14.08 -3.82
CA ALA A 72 -38.64 14.93 -2.71
C ALA A 72 -39.04 16.31 -3.20
N LEU A 73 -38.23 16.95 -4.05
CA LEU A 73 -38.54 18.24 -4.65
C LEU A 73 -39.85 18.20 -5.43
N LYS A 74 -40.08 17.16 -6.25
CA LYS A 74 -41.32 16.99 -6.98
C LYS A 74 -42.53 16.89 -6.05
N ILE A 75 -42.44 16.16 -4.94
CA ILE A 75 -43.55 16.00 -4.00
C ILE A 75 -43.84 17.30 -3.24
N PHE A 76 -42.81 18.01 -2.78
CA PHE A 76 -42.99 19.22 -1.97
C PHE A 76 -43.27 20.50 -2.77
N PHE A 77 -42.79 20.59 -4.02
CA PHE A 77 -42.92 21.80 -4.86
C PHE A 77 -43.92 21.66 -6.03
N MET A 78 -44.41 20.46 -6.36
CA MET A 78 -45.51 20.26 -7.32
C MET A 78 -46.81 19.78 -6.63
N HIS A 79 -47.02 20.15 -5.36
CA HIS A 79 -48.36 20.18 -4.77
C HIS A 79 -49.12 21.40 -5.28
#